data_AF-A0A970YCY1-F1
#
_entry.id   AF-A0A970YCY1-F1
#
_cell.length_a   1.000
_cell.length_b   1.000
_cell.length_c   1.000
_cell.angle_alpha   90.00
_cell.angle_beta   90.00
_cell.angle_gamma   90.00
#
_symmetry.space_group_name_H-M   'P 1'
#
loop_
_entity.id
_entity.type
_entity.pdbx_description
1 polymer ?
#
loop_
_entity_poly.entity_id
_entity_poly.type
_entity_poly.pdbx_seq_one_letter_code
_entity_poly.pdbx_strand_id
1 'polypeptide(L)'
;MDTRLDCEIVRDLLPSYVDGLTSGVTNRAVEAHIESCSGCTEALRRMREPERRGPAPPAELDYLKKVRRRSGRKAVLSAAGAAVLILALICIWLFALGNEAGPAGVNYSAYASGNAVYFSGSLPDSGNGVSRVTFAEEEGTVTVRLYTAPKTFFNSREFSGKYEAKGEVTQIRFGGLIAWENGTQISRLTAQLYAAKNPYVGDMPANGRIAAILGVGDRFQNYTNELQTSEEPYGWKLILGDPIAAEEEEPARSFMKASSCAMLALIDNLGYVTWEYRTPSGPQSYTVTASDASAFAGTDIKLCAVTATDLQKLMKRLSTDRPGVNETLQEEGTFRFSVTNRSDSDLSGIVIRYYLDGNLTGTASGGNADGSALAPGETIVIGFEPKDFPEGTGAGSLYSGFSFDLAVVDRDGRETLVRQGLSVAAKYAWTYFFTLTGSYEDGFVLNEG
;
A
#
# COMPACT_ATOMS: atom_id res chain seq x y z
N MET A 1 -109.94 42.08 40.61
CA MET A 1 -109.21 40.80 40.68
C MET A 1 -107.78 41.11 40.27
N ASP A 2 -106.88 41.24 41.24
CA ASP A 2 -105.44 41.38 40.97
C ASP A 2 -104.86 39.98 40.82
N THR A 3 -104.69 39.54 39.58
CA THR A 3 -104.17 38.22 39.22
C THR A 3 -102.65 38.26 39.33
N ARG A 4 -102.11 37.95 40.51
CA ARG A 4 -100.67 37.67 40.64
C ARG A 4 -100.36 36.35 39.94
N LEU A 5 -99.39 36.36 39.02
CA LEU A 5 -98.91 35.14 38.37
C LEU A 5 -98.32 34.17 39.42
N ASP A 6 -98.54 32.87 39.24
CA ASP A 6 -97.94 31.86 40.09
C ASP A 6 -96.44 31.71 39.81
N CYS A 7 -95.67 31.35 40.84
CA CYS A 7 -94.22 31.24 40.77
C CYS A 7 -93.73 30.25 39.70
N GLU A 8 -94.49 29.18 39.45
CA GLU A 8 -94.16 28.17 38.42
C GLU A 8 -94.23 28.77 37.01
N ILE A 9 -95.29 29.52 36.72
CA ILE A 9 -95.47 30.22 35.45
C ILE A 9 -94.38 31.27 35.25
N VAL A 10 -94.03 32.02 36.30
CA VAL A 10 -92.96 33.01 36.21
C VAL A 10 -91.62 32.32 35.92
N ARG A 11 -91.29 31.23 36.61
CA ARG A 11 -90.03 30.48 36.41
C ARG A 11 -89.89 29.91 35.00
N ASP A 12 -90.96 29.40 34.41
CA ASP A 12 -90.96 28.89 33.04
C ASP A 12 -90.76 30.00 32.02
N LEU A 13 -91.22 31.22 32.32
CA LEU A 13 -91.07 32.39 31.45
C LEU A 13 -89.74 33.13 31.63
N LEU A 14 -88.99 32.89 32.72
CA LEU A 14 -87.74 33.60 33.02
C LEU A 14 -86.66 33.48 31.94
N PRO A 15 -86.37 32.31 31.33
CA PRO A 15 -85.35 32.20 30.29
C PRO A 15 -85.69 33.06 29.06
N SER A 16 -86.93 32.94 28.55
CA SER A 16 -87.41 33.74 27.43
C SER A 16 -87.46 35.23 27.73
N TYR A 17 -87.73 35.62 28.99
CA TYR A 17 -87.67 37.01 29.46
C TYR A 17 -86.23 37.54 29.51
N VAL A 18 -85.25 36.73 29.94
CA VAL A 18 -83.82 37.09 29.93
C VAL A 18 -83.30 37.26 28.50
N ASP A 19 -83.75 36.44 27.57
CA ASP A 19 -83.38 36.50 26.15
C ASP A 19 -84.14 37.60 25.36
N GLY A 20 -85.08 38.31 26.01
CA GLY A 20 -85.82 39.42 25.40
C GLY A 20 -86.91 39.01 24.41
N LEU A 21 -87.40 37.76 24.49
CA LEU A 21 -88.33 37.16 23.53
C LEU A 21 -89.80 37.19 24.00
N THR A 22 -90.09 37.84 25.12
CA THR A 22 -91.44 37.96 25.70
C THR A 22 -92.13 39.27 25.33
N SER A 23 -93.47 39.26 25.31
CA SER A 23 -94.27 40.45 24.98
C SER A 23 -94.26 41.50 26.10
N GLY A 24 -94.51 42.77 25.78
CA GLY A 24 -94.50 43.86 26.77
C GLY A 24 -95.55 43.74 27.88
N VAL A 25 -96.65 43.01 27.66
CA VAL A 25 -97.65 42.71 28.70
C VAL A 25 -97.09 41.64 29.66
N THR A 26 -96.43 40.63 29.12
CA THR A 26 -95.77 39.55 29.89
C THR A 26 -94.62 40.10 30.74
N ASN A 27 -93.81 41.02 30.20
CA ASN A 27 -92.69 41.62 30.93
C ASN A 27 -93.15 42.36 32.19
N ARG A 28 -94.19 43.20 32.08
CA ARG A 28 -94.73 43.93 33.23
C ARG A 28 -95.28 43.01 34.31
N ALA A 29 -95.91 41.90 33.92
CA ALA A 29 -96.45 40.92 34.86
C ALA A 29 -95.34 40.12 35.56
N VAL A 30 -94.27 39.77 34.85
CA VAL A 30 -93.08 39.12 35.42
C VAL A 30 -92.34 40.07 36.37
N GLU A 31 -92.14 41.34 36.00
CA GLU A 31 -91.48 42.35 36.82
C GLU A 31 -92.22 42.61 38.13
N ALA A 32 -93.55 42.83 38.07
CA ALA A 32 -94.38 43.03 39.26
C ALA A 32 -94.37 41.82 40.22
N HIS A 33 -94.24 40.59 39.69
CA HIS A 33 -94.11 39.40 40.52
C HIS A 33 -92.72 39.30 41.16
N ILE A 34 -91.65 39.58 40.40
CA ILE A 34 -90.28 39.51 40.90
C ILE A 34 -90.05 40.50 42.04
N GLU A 35 -90.57 41.73 41.95
CA GLU A 35 -90.48 42.72 43.03
C GLU A 35 -91.01 42.24 44.39
N SER A 36 -91.97 41.32 44.39
CA SER A 36 -92.60 40.81 45.61
C SER A 36 -92.23 39.36 45.95
N CYS A 37 -91.48 38.66 45.10
CA CYS A 37 -91.09 37.26 45.28
C CYS A 37 -89.56 37.08 45.26
N SER A 38 -88.99 36.87 46.44
CA SER A 38 -87.55 36.62 46.62
C SER A 38 -87.07 35.35 45.89
N GLY A 39 -87.92 34.33 45.79
CA GLY A 39 -87.59 33.07 45.10
C GLY A 39 -87.42 33.21 43.59
N CYS A 40 -88.24 34.04 42.94
CA CYS A 40 -88.13 34.32 41.50
C CYS A 40 -87.05 35.37 41.21
N THR A 41 -86.81 36.31 42.13
CA THR A 41 -85.69 37.27 42.05
C THR A 41 -84.34 36.56 42.04
N GLU A 42 -84.15 35.59 42.93
CA GLU A 42 -82.90 34.83 42.99
C GLU A 42 -82.71 33.93 41.76
N ALA A 43 -83.79 33.37 41.21
CA ALA A 43 -83.73 32.61 39.96
C ALA A 43 -83.31 33.48 38.77
N LEU A 44 -83.89 34.68 38.63
CA LEU A 44 -83.50 35.65 37.59
C LEU A 44 -82.04 36.09 37.76
N ARG A 45 -81.59 36.32 39.01
CA ARG A 45 -80.21 36.71 39.32
C ARG A 45 -79.21 35.65 38.86
N ARG A 46 -79.50 34.37 39.11
CA ARG A 46 -78.64 33.25 38.68
C ARG A 46 -78.58 33.09 37.16
N MET A 47 -79.67 33.36 36.45
CA MET A 47 -79.70 33.28 34.98
C MET A 47 -78.98 34.47 34.31
N ARG A 48 -79.01 35.66 34.94
CA ARG A 48 -78.27 36.85 34.48
C ARG A 48 -76.82 36.88 34.96
N GLU A 49 -76.42 35.99 35.87
CA GLU A 49 -75.04 35.89 36.32
C GLU A 49 -74.21 35.32 35.17
N PRO A 50 -73.27 36.10 34.59
CA PRO A 50 -72.48 35.62 33.47
C PRO A 50 -71.72 34.38 33.91
N GLU A 51 -71.86 33.30 33.14
CA GLU A 51 -71.14 32.05 33.37
C GLU A 51 -69.66 32.42 33.54
N ARG A 52 -69.13 32.21 34.75
CA ARG A 52 -67.74 32.52 35.07
C ARG A 52 -66.89 31.65 34.15
N ARG A 53 -66.44 32.22 33.03
CA ARG A 53 -65.27 31.74 32.32
C ARG A 53 -64.15 31.79 33.35
N GLY A 54 -63.86 30.64 33.95
CA GLY A 54 -62.64 30.45 34.73
C GLY A 54 -61.46 30.96 33.89
N PRO A 55 -60.38 31.43 34.54
CA PRO A 55 -59.22 31.90 33.79
C PRO A 55 -58.86 30.82 32.77
N ALA A 56 -58.66 31.25 31.51
CA ALA A 56 -58.20 30.35 30.47
C ALA A 56 -57.09 29.48 31.05
N PRO A 57 -57.09 28.15 30.83
CA PRO A 57 -56.04 27.30 31.37
C PRO A 57 -54.72 27.95 30.99
N PRO A 58 -53.79 28.16 31.94
CA PRO A 58 -52.50 28.77 31.61
C PRO A 58 -51.94 27.98 30.45
N ALA A 59 -51.59 28.68 29.35
CA ALA A 59 -51.17 28.11 28.09
C ALA A 59 -50.46 26.79 28.35
N GLU A 60 -51.11 25.67 27.97
CA GLU A 60 -50.66 24.31 28.28
C GLU A 60 -49.15 24.28 28.11
N LEU A 61 -48.46 24.21 29.24
CA LEU A 61 -47.09 24.65 29.37
C LEU A 61 -46.29 24.08 28.21
N ASP A 62 -45.60 24.98 27.50
CA ASP A 62 -44.58 24.73 26.49
C ASP A 62 -43.40 23.86 27.01
N TYR A 63 -43.59 23.19 28.16
CA TYR A 63 -42.78 22.13 28.74
C TYR A 63 -42.61 20.97 27.77
N LEU A 64 -43.64 20.54 27.04
CA LEU A 64 -43.48 19.45 26.08
C LEU A 64 -42.59 19.85 24.89
N LYS A 65 -42.69 21.08 24.36
CA LYS A 65 -41.73 21.54 23.33
C LYS A 65 -40.35 21.81 23.91
N LYS A 66 -40.24 22.33 25.13
CA LYS A 66 -38.95 22.58 25.80
C LYS A 66 -38.22 21.28 26.11
N VAL A 67 -38.91 20.26 26.62
CA VAL A 67 -38.40 18.91 26.86
C VAL A 67 -38.15 18.19 25.54
N ARG A 68 -39.05 18.22 24.56
CA ARG A 68 -38.83 17.61 23.23
C ARG A 68 -37.68 18.29 22.47
N ARG A 69 -37.45 19.60 22.62
CA ARG A 69 -36.25 20.30 22.11
C ARG A 69 -34.99 19.95 22.88
N ARG A 70 -35.05 19.76 24.21
CA ARG A 70 -33.89 19.38 25.03
C ARG A 70 -33.49 17.92 24.81
N SER A 71 -34.47 17.02 24.75
CA SER A 71 -34.30 15.60 24.39
C SER A 71 -33.94 15.43 22.92
N GLY A 72 -34.51 16.23 22.02
CA GLY A 72 -34.12 16.30 20.61
C GLY A 72 -32.70 16.84 20.42
N ARG A 73 -32.28 17.89 21.15
CA ARG A 73 -30.87 18.35 21.17
C ARG A 73 -29.94 17.27 21.70
N LYS A 74 -30.30 16.56 22.78
CA LYS A 74 -29.50 15.44 23.30
C LYS A 74 -29.41 14.30 22.28
N ALA A 75 -30.50 13.97 21.59
CA ALA A 75 -30.55 12.96 20.53
C ALA A 75 -29.74 13.37 19.29
N VAL A 76 -29.78 14.65 18.89
CA VAL A 76 -28.98 15.19 17.80
C VAL A 76 -27.50 15.25 18.17
N LEU A 77 -27.15 15.64 19.40
CA LEU A 77 -25.78 15.62 19.89
C LEU A 77 -25.24 14.19 20.01
N SER A 78 -26.05 13.22 20.46
CA SER A 78 -25.65 11.81 20.47
C SER A 78 -25.52 11.24 19.06
N ALA A 79 -26.41 11.60 18.13
CA ALA A 79 -26.32 11.18 16.74
C ALA A 79 -25.11 11.82 16.03
N ALA A 80 -24.83 13.09 16.26
CA ALA A 80 -23.63 13.76 15.77
C ALA A 80 -22.36 13.16 16.37
N GLY A 81 -22.36 12.86 17.67
CA GLY A 81 -21.26 12.16 18.33
C GLY A 81 -21.02 10.76 17.75
N ALA A 82 -22.10 9.99 17.52
CA ALA A 82 -22.01 8.69 16.85
C ALA A 82 -21.49 8.81 15.41
N ALA A 83 -21.95 9.81 14.64
CA ALA A 83 -21.46 10.06 13.29
C ALA A 83 -19.97 10.43 13.28
N VAL A 84 -19.50 11.25 14.22
CA VAL A 84 -18.08 11.59 14.38
C VAL A 84 -17.26 10.36 14.77
N LEU A 85 -17.76 9.51 15.67
CA LEU A 85 -17.08 8.25 16.02
C LEU A 85 -16.98 7.30 14.82
N ILE A 86 -18.05 7.15 14.04
CA ILE A 86 -18.04 6.34 12.82
C ILE A 86 -17.03 6.91 11.82
N LEU A 87 -17.03 8.22 11.59
CA LEU A 87 -16.05 8.89 10.73
C LEU A 87 -14.62 8.68 11.23
N ALA A 88 -14.39 8.78 12.54
CA ALA A 88 -13.08 8.53 13.13
C ALA A 88 -12.62 7.08 12.93
N LEU A 89 -13.50 6.10 13.09
CA LEU A 89 -13.19 4.69 12.83
C LEU A 89 -12.89 4.44 11.35
N ILE A 90 -13.63 5.07 10.43
CA ILE A 90 -13.35 5.01 8.99
C ILE A 90 -11.98 5.64 8.69
N CYS A 91 -11.65 6.79 9.28
CA CYS A 91 -10.34 7.42 9.12
C CYS A 91 -9.22 6.53 9.66
N ILE A 92 -9.40 5.89 10.82
CA ILE A 92 -8.40 4.95 11.37
C ILE A 92 -8.21 3.77 10.41
N TRP A 93 -9.30 3.22 9.88
CA TRP A 93 -9.22 2.11 8.93
C TRP A 93 -8.49 2.51 7.63
N LEU A 94 -8.83 3.66 7.06
CA LEU A 94 -8.25 4.15 5.80
C LEU A 94 -6.78 4.60 5.94
N PHE A 95 -6.46 5.34 7.00
CA PHE A 95 -5.17 6.03 7.12
C PHE A 95 -4.17 5.34 8.06
N ALA A 96 -4.63 4.51 8.99
CA ALA A 96 -3.74 3.84 9.97
C ALA A 96 -3.58 2.34 9.71
N LEU A 97 -4.65 1.61 9.36
CA LEU A 97 -4.53 0.17 9.08
C LEU A 97 -4.00 -0.09 7.67
N GLY A 98 -4.51 0.64 6.67
CA GLY A 98 -4.07 0.52 5.29
C GLY A 98 -4.42 -0.82 4.65
N ASN A 99 -3.97 -1.01 3.41
CA ASN A 99 -4.15 -2.23 2.63
C ASN A 99 -2.83 -2.97 2.46
N GLU A 100 -2.88 -4.28 2.31
CA GLU A 100 -1.69 -5.09 2.06
C GLU A 100 -1.10 -4.77 0.68
N ALA A 101 0.17 -4.41 0.65
CA ALA A 101 0.90 -4.11 -0.57
C ALA A 101 1.59 -5.37 -1.11
N GLY A 102 1.38 -5.64 -2.40
CA GLY A 102 2.07 -6.70 -3.11
C GLY A 102 3.49 -6.29 -3.56
N PRO A 103 4.31 -7.26 -3.98
CA PRO A 103 5.71 -7.04 -4.33
C PRO A 103 5.92 -6.17 -5.57
N ALA A 104 4.92 -6.02 -6.44
CA ALA A 104 5.04 -5.22 -7.65
C ALA A 104 5.20 -3.71 -7.36
N GLY A 105 4.52 -3.19 -6.33
CA GLY A 105 4.47 -1.75 -6.00
C GLY A 105 5.48 -1.30 -4.95
N VAL A 106 6.48 -2.12 -4.64
CA VAL A 106 7.40 -1.90 -3.51
C VAL A 106 8.81 -2.20 -3.95
N ASN A 107 9.75 -1.29 -3.70
CA ASN A 107 11.17 -1.59 -3.80
C ASN A 107 11.59 -2.15 -2.45
N TYR A 108 12.06 -3.39 -2.39
CA TYR A 108 12.40 -4.05 -1.13
C TYR A 108 13.66 -4.90 -1.26
N SER A 109 14.29 -5.14 -0.11
CA SER A 109 15.29 -6.17 0.10
C SER A 109 14.92 -6.98 1.35
N ALA A 110 15.24 -8.27 1.32
CA ALA A 110 15.03 -9.18 2.43
C ALA A 110 16.24 -10.09 2.58
N TYR A 111 16.70 -10.29 3.82
CA TYR A 111 17.77 -11.27 4.10
C TYR A 111 17.71 -11.72 5.56
N ALA A 112 18.32 -12.87 5.84
CA ALA A 112 18.53 -13.36 7.19
C ALA A 112 20.03 -13.33 7.55
N SER A 113 20.34 -13.00 8.79
CA SER A 113 21.67 -13.10 9.40
C SER A 113 21.54 -13.76 10.76
N GLY A 114 21.98 -15.02 10.86
CA GLY A 114 21.60 -15.89 11.97
C GLY A 114 20.07 -16.07 12.02
N ASN A 115 19.46 -15.82 13.18
CA ASN A 115 18.01 -15.89 13.34
C ASN A 115 17.30 -14.54 13.09
N ALA A 116 18.06 -13.47 12.81
CA ALA A 116 17.49 -12.15 12.56
C ALA A 116 17.13 -12.00 11.08
N VAL A 117 15.86 -11.68 10.82
CA VAL A 117 15.34 -11.30 9.49
C VAL A 117 15.27 -9.79 9.37
N TYR A 118 15.77 -9.28 8.26
CA TYR A 118 15.74 -7.88 7.88
C TYR A 118 14.88 -7.71 6.63
N PHE A 119 13.97 -6.74 6.66
CA PHE A 119 13.14 -6.37 5.53
C PHE A 119 13.00 -4.86 5.44
N SER A 120 13.44 -4.27 4.34
CA SER A 120 13.51 -2.82 4.21
C SER A 120 13.36 -2.38 2.77
N GLY A 121 12.99 -1.13 2.56
CA GLY A 121 12.85 -0.57 1.23
C GLY A 121 12.01 0.70 1.19
N SER A 122 11.48 0.99 0.00
CA SER A 122 10.78 2.23 -0.31
C SER A 122 9.58 1.99 -1.21
N LEU A 123 8.53 2.80 -1.07
CA LEU A 123 7.46 2.89 -2.06
C LEU A 123 7.87 3.84 -3.20
N PRO A 124 7.76 3.43 -4.49
CA PRO A 124 7.98 4.33 -5.63
C PRO A 124 6.93 5.44 -5.70
N ASP A 125 5.66 5.08 -5.43
CA ASP A 125 4.51 5.98 -5.47
C ASP A 125 4.53 7.03 -4.35
N SER A 126 4.22 8.28 -4.69
CA SER A 126 4.23 9.41 -3.73
C SER A 126 2.89 9.60 -3.00
N GLY A 127 1.81 9.00 -3.51
CA GLY A 127 0.48 9.08 -2.90
C GLY A 127 0.34 8.30 -1.60
N ASN A 128 1.20 7.29 -1.36
CA ASN A 128 1.10 6.39 -0.22
C ASN A 128 2.35 6.41 0.67
N GLY A 129 2.14 6.01 1.93
CA GLY A 129 3.19 5.69 2.90
C GLY A 129 2.95 4.29 3.51
N VAL A 130 3.99 3.73 4.10
CA VAL A 130 3.93 2.47 4.85
C VAL A 130 3.27 2.71 6.20
N SER A 131 2.18 2.00 6.46
CA SER A 131 1.49 2.04 7.75
C SER A 131 2.12 1.06 8.76
N ARG A 132 2.48 -0.16 8.30
CA ARG A 132 3.14 -1.17 9.14
C ARG A 132 3.81 -2.25 8.31
N VAL A 133 4.82 -2.89 8.92
CA VAL A 133 5.42 -4.15 8.47
C VAL A 133 5.14 -5.20 9.55
N THR A 134 4.67 -6.38 9.15
CA THR A 134 4.43 -7.49 10.08
C THR A 134 5.11 -8.76 9.57
N PHE A 135 5.52 -9.61 10.50
CA PHE A 135 6.21 -10.86 10.23
C PHE A 135 5.44 -12.02 10.84
N ALA A 136 5.38 -13.13 10.12
CA ALA A 136 4.85 -14.40 10.60
C ALA A 136 5.85 -15.51 10.28
N GLU A 137 6.17 -16.35 11.28
CA GLU A 137 7.09 -17.48 11.14
C GLU A 137 6.32 -18.79 11.17
N GLU A 138 6.59 -19.64 10.18
CA GLU A 138 6.05 -21.00 10.09
C GLU A 138 7.13 -21.91 9.50
N GLU A 139 7.53 -22.95 10.23
CA GLU A 139 8.47 -23.99 9.77
C GLU A 139 9.76 -23.45 9.12
N GLY A 140 10.41 -22.45 9.73
CA GLY A 140 11.65 -21.84 9.21
C GLY A 140 11.44 -20.85 8.05
N THR A 141 10.20 -20.68 7.59
CA THR A 141 9.82 -19.65 6.62
C THR A 141 9.26 -18.42 7.33
N VAL A 142 9.85 -17.25 7.04
CA VAL A 142 9.34 -15.97 7.54
C VAL A 142 8.58 -15.26 6.42
N THR A 143 7.27 -15.10 6.61
CA THR A 143 6.40 -14.34 5.72
C THR A 143 6.30 -12.90 6.18
N VAL A 144 6.65 -11.98 5.29
CA VAL A 144 6.52 -10.55 5.49
C VAL A 144 5.22 -10.05 4.86
N ARG A 145 4.50 -9.20 5.59
CA ARG A 145 3.37 -8.41 5.06
C ARG A 145 3.62 -6.93 5.27
N LEU A 146 3.52 -6.17 4.20
CA LEU A 146 3.64 -4.71 4.18
C LEU A 146 2.25 -4.13 3.99
N TYR A 147 1.90 -3.12 4.78
CA TYR A 147 0.63 -2.40 4.64
C TYR A 147 0.91 -0.94 4.27
N THR A 148 0.15 -0.41 3.33
CA THR A 148 0.25 0.97 2.85
C THR A 148 -1.07 1.70 3.02
N ALA A 149 -0.97 3.00 3.29
CA ALA A 149 -2.10 3.91 3.42
C ALA A 149 -1.77 5.24 2.74
N PRO A 150 -2.77 6.09 2.42
CA PRO A 150 -2.51 7.41 1.87
C PRO A 150 -1.50 8.19 2.72
N LYS A 151 -0.64 8.97 2.08
CA LYS A 151 0.43 9.69 2.76
C LYS A 151 -0.14 10.68 3.79
N THR A 152 0.36 10.58 5.02
CA THR A 152 0.05 11.49 6.13
C THR A 152 1.34 11.96 6.79
N PHE A 153 1.25 12.76 7.86
CA PHE A 153 2.41 13.24 8.61
C PHE A 153 3.09 12.18 9.48
N PHE A 154 2.47 11.01 9.68
CA PHE A 154 2.97 9.96 10.60
C PHE A 154 3.39 8.65 9.92
N ASN A 155 3.21 8.52 8.60
CA ASN A 155 3.75 7.40 7.83
C ASN A 155 4.94 7.87 6.97
N SER A 156 5.78 6.94 6.49
CA SER A 156 6.90 7.26 5.59
C SER A 156 6.83 6.40 4.33
N ARG A 157 7.47 6.84 3.25
CA ARG A 157 7.67 6.00 2.06
C ARG A 157 8.76 4.97 2.28
N GLU A 158 9.74 5.30 3.11
CA GLU A 158 10.83 4.42 3.52
C GLU A 158 10.36 3.56 4.69
N PHE A 159 10.80 2.32 4.72
CA PHE A 159 10.51 1.39 5.80
C PHE A 159 11.70 0.48 6.09
N SER A 160 11.80 0.07 7.35
CA SER A 160 12.71 -0.97 7.81
C SER A 160 12.01 -1.77 8.89
N GLY A 161 12.18 -3.09 8.84
CA GLY A 161 11.60 -4.03 9.77
C GLY A 161 12.62 -5.11 10.11
N LYS A 162 12.68 -5.44 11.40
CA LYS A 162 13.50 -6.52 11.93
C LYS A 162 12.61 -7.52 12.66
N TYR A 163 12.89 -8.80 12.49
CA TYR A 163 12.23 -9.88 13.20
C TYR A 163 13.25 -10.88 13.70
N GLU A 164 13.13 -11.33 14.96
CA GLU A 164 13.96 -12.38 15.53
C GLU A 164 13.19 -13.70 15.47
N ALA A 165 13.65 -14.63 14.63
CA ALA A 165 13.05 -15.94 14.47
C ALA A 165 13.37 -16.86 15.66
N LYS A 166 12.46 -17.81 15.92
CA LYS A 166 12.64 -18.79 17.00
C LYS A 166 13.69 -19.84 16.67
N GLY A 167 13.90 -20.11 15.39
CA GLY A 167 14.88 -21.07 14.88
C GLY A 167 15.62 -20.56 13.65
N GLU A 168 16.28 -21.49 12.97
CA GLU A 168 16.97 -21.22 11.71
C GLU A 168 15.98 -20.78 10.63
N VAL A 169 16.30 -19.66 9.97
CA VAL A 169 15.50 -19.13 8.85
C VAL A 169 16.01 -19.73 7.55
N THR A 170 15.18 -20.51 6.89
CA THR A 170 15.49 -21.14 5.60
C THR A 170 14.96 -20.31 4.43
N GLN A 171 13.89 -19.55 4.64
CA GLN A 171 13.23 -18.80 3.58
C GLN A 171 12.56 -17.53 4.09
N ILE A 172 12.58 -16.47 3.28
CA ILE A 172 11.81 -15.24 3.52
C ILE A 172 10.89 -15.01 2.32
N ARG A 173 9.60 -14.74 2.58
CA ARG A 173 8.58 -14.49 1.55
C ARG A 173 7.95 -13.13 1.69
N PHE A 174 7.61 -12.51 0.55
CA PHE A 174 6.83 -11.28 0.50
C PHE A 174 5.82 -11.33 -0.65
N GLY A 175 4.53 -11.20 -0.30
CA GLY A 175 3.40 -11.32 -1.24
C GLY A 175 3.43 -12.59 -2.09
N GLY A 176 3.70 -13.73 -1.46
CA GLY A 176 3.77 -15.05 -2.09
C GLY A 176 5.10 -15.39 -2.77
N LEU A 177 5.90 -14.38 -3.13
CA LEU A 177 7.20 -14.57 -3.76
C LEU A 177 8.30 -14.86 -2.73
N ILE A 178 9.28 -15.68 -3.12
CA ILE A 178 10.48 -15.94 -2.31
C ILE A 178 11.43 -14.76 -2.53
N ALA A 179 11.74 -14.04 -1.46
CA ALA A 179 12.66 -12.90 -1.49
C ALA A 179 14.10 -13.31 -1.12
N TRP A 180 14.23 -14.36 -0.31
CA TRP A 180 15.50 -14.91 0.14
C TRP A 180 15.34 -16.38 0.50
N GLU A 181 16.36 -17.19 0.22
CA GLU A 181 16.40 -18.61 0.52
C GLU A 181 17.83 -19.07 0.81
N ASN A 182 18.06 -19.74 1.94
CA ASN A 182 19.32 -20.40 2.31
C ASN A 182 20.60 -19.57 2.03
N GLY A 183 20.63 -18.32 2.50
CA GLY A 183 21.76 -17.41 2.32
C GLY A 183 21.77 -16.64 1.00
N THR A 184 20.84 -16.93 0.09
CA THR A 184 20.78 -16.32 -1.25
C THR A 184 19.58 -15.39 -1.36
N GLN A 185 19.82 -14.12 -1.69
CA GLN A 185 18.76 -13.22 -2.10
C GLN A 185 18.21 -13.64 -3.47
N ILE A 186 16.89 -13.65 -3.60
CA ILE A 186 16.21 -14.06 -4.84
C ILE A 186 15.64 -12.80 -5.50
N SER A 187 16.04 -12.56 -6.75
CA SER A 187 15.55 -11.42 -7.52
C SER A 187 14.05 -11.56 -7.80
N ARG A 188 13.36 -10.44 -8.05
CA ARG A 188 11.93 -10.46 -8.39
C ARG A 188 11.66 -11.31 -9.64
N LEU A 189 12.48 -11.15 -10.67
CA LEU A 189 12.39 -11.93 -11.90
C LEU A 189 12.50 -13.43 -11.60
N THR A 190 13.52 -13.84 -10.86
CA THR A 190 13.73 -15.24 -10.47
C THR A 190 12.56 -15.76 -9.65
N ALA A 191 12.08 -15.00 -8.66
CA ALA A 191 10.97 -15.41 -7.81
C ALA A 191 9.67 -15.60 -8.61
N GLN A 192 9.40 -14.72 -9.58
CA GLN A 192 8.26 -14.84 -10.49
C GLN A 192 8.38 -16.05 -11.41
N LEU A 193 9.56 -16.27 -12.00
CA LEU A 193 9.84 -17.45 -12.82
C LEU A 193 9.68 -18.75 -12.03
N TYR A 194 10.22 -18.80 -10.82
CA TYR A 194 10.12 -19.96 -9.93
C TYR A 194 8.65 -20.25 -9.57
N ALA A 195 7.86 -19.22 -9.27
CA ALA A 195 6.43 -19.36 -9.03
C ALA A 195 5.63 -19.79 -10.28
N ALA A 196 6.18 -19.58 -11.48
CA ALA A 196 5.56 -19.88 -12.77
C ALA A 196 5.99 -21.23 -13.37
N LYS A 197 6.77 -22.06 -12.64
CA LYS A 197 7.18 -23.40 -13.08
C LYS A 197 6.00 -24.20 -13.65
N ASN A 198 6.28 -24.97 -14.69
CA ASN A 198 5.26 -25.73 -15.40
C ASN A 198 5.70 -27.20 -15.57
N PRO A 199 4.99 -28.18 -15.03
CA PRO A 199 5.38 -29.58 -15.20
C PRO A 199 5.20 -30.10 -16.64
N TYR A 200 4.38 -29.42 -17.46
CA TYR A 200 3.98 -29.96 -18.76
C TYR A 200 3.87 -28.87 -19.85
N VAL A 201 4.72 -28.95 -20.87
CA VAL A 201 4.75 -28.02 -22.02
C VAL A 201 3.42 -27.92 -22.79
N GLY A 202 2.52 -28.92 -22.69
CA GLY A 202 1.21 -28.81 -23.33
C GLY A 202 0.30 -27.73 -22.73
N ASP A 203 0.59 -27.22 -21.52
CA ASP A 203 -0.09 -26.06 -20.93
C ASP A 203 0.45 -24.75 -21.54
N MET A 204 -0.06 -24.41 -22.73
CA MET A 204 0.35 -23.22 -23.45
C MET A 204 0.12 -21.90 -22.68
N PRO A 205 -1.00 -21.72 -21.94
CA PRO A 205 -1.14 -20.58 -21.03
C PRO A 205 -0.02 -20.49 -19.97
N ALA A 206 0.43 -21.60 -19.39
CA ALA A 206 1.54 -21.60 -18.45
C ALA A 206 2.88 -21.25 -19.12
N ASN A 207 3.14 -21.80 -20.31
CA ASN A 207 4.33 -21.44 -21.10
C ASN A 207 4.34 -19.94 -21.43
N GLY A 208 3.19 -19.40 -21.83
CA GLY A 208 3.02 -17.98 -22.13
C GLY A 208 3.35 -17.07 -20.94
N ARG A 209 3.00 -17.48 -19.70
CA ARG A 209 3.38 -16.75 -18.49
C ARG A 209 4.91 -16.72 -18.30
N ILE A 210 5.59 -17.84 -18.53
CA ILE A 210 7.07 -17.91 -18.45
C ILE A 210 7.70 -17.00 -19.51
N ALA A 211 7.24 -17.05 -20.77
CA ALA A 211 7.75 -16.18 -21.84
C ALA A 211 7.49 -14.69 -21.56
N ALA A 212 6.32 -14.36 -21.00
CA ALA A 212 6.00 -13.00 -20.60
C ALA A 212 6.93 -12.48 -19.50
N ILE A 213 7.18 -13.27 -18.45
CA ILE A 213 8.12 -12.91 -17.37
C ILE A 213 9.55 -12.75 -17.92
N LEU A 214 9.95 -13.57 -18.90
CA LEU A 214 11.25 -13.46 -19.57
C LEU A 214 11.37 -12.27 -20.53
N GLY A 215 10.30 -11.51 -20.77
CA GLY A 215 10.29 -10.33 -21.64
C GLY A 215 10.31 -10.66 -23.14
N VAL A 216 9.87 -11.86 -23.54
CA VAL A 216 9.87 -12.26 -24.97
C VAL A 216 8.97 -11.34 -25.79
N GLY A 217 7.80 -10.98 -25.25
CA GLY A 217 6.88 -10.03 -25.87
C GLY A 217 7.45 -8.61 -25.96
N ASP A 218 8.16 -8.15 -24.93
CA ASP A 218 8.75 -6.81 -24.93
C ASP A 218 9.88 -6.69 -25.97
N ARG A 219 10.66 -7.76 -26.16
CA ARG A 219 11.78 -7.77 -27.12
C ARG A 219 11.34 -7.92 -28.57
N PHE A 220 10.36 -8.77 -28.85
CA PHE A 220 10.00 -9.14 -30.23
C PHE A 220 8.60 -8.70 -30.67
N GLN A 221 7.80 -8.12 -29.76
CA GLN A 221 6.44 -7.63 -29.95
C GLN A 221 5.44 -8.68 -30.41
N ASN A 222 5.58 -9.16 -31.64
CA ASN A 222 4.67 -10.09 -32.29
C ASN A 222 5.33 -11.46 -32.48
N TYR A 223 4.80 -12.48 -31.81
CA TYR A 223 5.19 -13.87 -32.02
C TYR A 223 4.03 -14.83 -31.77
N THR A 224 4.08 -16.01 -32.41
CA THR A 224 3.17 -17.12 -32.16
C THR A 224 3.91 -18.32 -31.59
N ASN A 225 3.14 -19.26 -31.02
CA ASN A 225 3.68 -20.44 -30.32
C ASN A 225 3.07 -21.71 -30.91
N GLU A 226 3.89 -22.74 -31.10
CA GLU A 226 3.48 -24.04 -31.61
C GLU A 226 4.21 -25.17 -30.84
N LEU A 227 3.49 -26.26 -30.54
CA LEU A 227 4.13 -27.49 -30.05
C LEU A 227 4.69 -28.27 -31.23
N GLN A 228 5.98 -28.61 -31.17
CA GLN A 228 6.67 -29.18 -32.32
C GLN A 228 6.54 -30.70 -32.40
N THR A 229 6.43 -31.40 -31.28
CA THR A 229 6.37 -32.87 -31.23
C THR A 229 5.23 -33.36 -30.36
N SER A 230 4.64 -34.50 -30.75
CA SER A 230 3.63 -35.23 -29.96
C SER A 230 4.25 -36.28 -29.03
N GLU A 231 5.53 -36.61 -29.22
CA GLU A 231 6.30 -37.59 -28.45
C GLU A 231 7.64 -36.99 -28.00
N GLU A 232 8.26 -37.60 -26.99
CA GLU A 232 9.53 -37.12 -26.44
C GLU A 232 10.71 -37.25 -27.42
N PRO A 233 11.65 -36.30 -27.43
CA PRO A 233 11.66 -35.08 -26.62
C PRO A 233 10.62 -34.04 -27.09
N TYR A 234 9.90 -33.44 -26.14
CA TYR A 234 8.92 -32.39 -26.47
C TYR A 234 9.60 -31.08 -26.86
N GLY A 235 9.14 -30.49 -27.97
CA GLY A 235 9.64 -29.20 -28.47
C GLY A 235 8.62 -28.08 -28.36
N TRP A 236 9.08 -26.89 -27.97
CA TRP A 236 8.29 -25.65 -28.07
C TRP A 236 8.90 -24.72 -29.10
N LYS A 237 8.10 -24.34 -30.10
CA LYS A 237 8.48 -23.43 -31.18
C LYS A 237 7.87 -22.04 -30.95
N LEU A 238 8.71 -21.01 -31.05
CA LEU A 238 8.33 -19.60 -31.10
C LEU A 238 8.61 -19.04 -32.49
N ILE A 239 7.61 -18.42 -33.11
CA ILE A 239 7.70 -17.90 -34.48
C ILE A 239 7.55 -16.38 -34.42
N LEU A 240 8.61 -15.65 -34.74
CA LEU A 240 8.62 -14.18 -34.72
C LEU A 240 7.93 -13.63 -35.97
N GLY A 241 7.01 -12.69 -35.78
CA GLY A 241 6.27 -12.06 -36.87
C GLY A 241 7.08 -11.01 -37.62
N ASP A 242 7.87 -10.22 -36.88
CA ASP A 242 8.66 -9.12 -37.43
C ASP A 242 10.08 -9.56 -37.80
N PRO A 243 10.63 -9.07 -38.93
CA PRO A 243 12.00 -9.39 -39.32
C PRO A 243 13.00 -8.71 -38.40
N ILE A 244 14.12 -9.39 -38.13
CA ILE A 244 15.24 -8.86 -37.36
C ILE A 244 16.27 -8.27 -38.33
N ALA A 245 16.73 -7.05 -38.06
CA ALA A 245 17.79 -6.40 -38.82
C ALA A 245 19.11 -7.19 -38.66
N ALA A 246 19.98 -7.17 -39.68
CA ALA A 246 21.20 -8.01 -39.67
C ALA A 246 22.12 -7.66 -38.48
N GLU A 247 22.21 -6.38 -38.13
CA GLU A 247 22.94 -5.86 -36.99
C GLU A 247 22.35 -6.26 -35.62
N GLU A 248 21.07 -6.61 -35.57
CA GLU A 248 20.35 -7.00 -34.34
C GLU A 248 20.26 -8.52 -34.15
N GLU A 249 20.71 -9.32 -35.13
CA GLU A 249 20.58 -10.78 -35.09
C GLU A 249 21.38 -11.41 -33.94
N GLU A 250 22.64 -11.00 -33.74
CA GLU A 250 23.49 -11.55 -32.67
C GLU A 250 22.96 -11.22 -31.26
N PRO A 251 22.57 -9.96 -30.94
CA PRO A 251 21.88 -9.65 -29.69
C PRO A 251 20.57 -10.45 -29.52
N ALA A 252 19.80 -10.62 -30.60
CA ALA A 252 18.56 -11.39 -30.55
C ALA A 252 18.82 -12.88 -30.28
N ARG A 253 19.80 -13.51 -30.94
CA ARG A 253 20.20 -14.90 -30.68
C ARG A 253 20.70 -15.11 -29.25
N SER A 254 21.43 -14.13 -28.72
CA SER A 254 21.88 -14.16 -27.31
C SER A 254 20.69 -14.15 -26.34
N PHE A 255 19.69 -13.31 -26.60
CA PHE A 255 18.44 -13.31 -25.83
C PHE A 255 17.67 -14.62 -25.98
N MET A 256 17.50 -15.12 -27.21
CA MET A 256 16.82 -16.38 -27.50
C MET A 256 17.46 -17.54 -26.73
N LYS A 257 18.80 -17.63 -26.77
CA LYS A 257 19.55 -18.65 -26.05
C LYS A 257 19.29 -18.59 -24.54
N ALA A 258 19.39 -17.39 -23.97
CA ALA A 258 19.21 -17.19 -22.54
C ALA A 258 17.79 -17.56 -22.09
N SER A 259 16.79 -17.10 -22.84
CA SER A 259 15.38 -17.39 -22.59
C SER A 259 15.08 -18.88 -22.76
N SER A 260 15.63 -19.54 -23.78
CA SER A 260 15.49 -21.00 -23.95
C SER A 260 16.08 -21.78 -22.79
N CYS A 261 17.24 -21.40 -22.25
CA CYS A 261 17.82 -22.06 -21.08
C CYS A 261 16.89 -21.95 -19.86
N ALA A 262 16.33 -20.76 -19.60
CA ALA A 262 15.38 -20.58 -18.51
C ALA A 262 14.09 -21.40 -18.72
N MET A 263 13.51 -21.39 -19.94
CA MET A 263 12.33 -22.19 -20.28
C MET A 263 12.59 -23.69 -20.08
N LEU A 264 13.75 -24.18 -20.52
CA LEU A 264 14.15 -25.58 -20.34
C LEU A 264 14.33 -25.96 -18.87
N ALA A 265 14.81 -25.05 -18.02
CA ALA A 265 14.89 -25.29 -16.58
C ALA A 265 13.51 -25.30 -15.90
N LEU A 266 12.60 -24.44 -16.34
CA LEU A 266 11.30 -24.20 -15.69
C LEU A 266 10.16 -25.11 -16.15
N ILE A 267 10.30 -25.73 -17.33
CA ILE A 267 9.28 -26.60 -17.92
C ILE A 267 9.78 -28.04 -17.89
N ASP A 268 9.24 -28.87 -16.99
CA ASP A 268 9.87 -30.13 -16.59
C ASP A 268 10.10 -31.08 -17.80
N ASN A 269 9.08 -31.32 -18.63
CA ASN A 269 9.18 -32.24 -19.77
C ASN A 269 9.66 -31.60 -21.09
N LEU A 270 10.05 -30.33 -21.11
CA LEU A 270 10.53 -29.65 -22.32
C LEU A 270 11.94 -30.12 -22.68
N GLY A 271 12.13 -30.63 -23.90
CA GLY A 271 13.42 -31.13 -24.39
C GLY A 271 14.22 -30.12 -25.22
N TYR A 272 13.56 -29.22 -25.94
CA TYR A 272 14.21 -28.17 -26.74
C TYR A 272 13.27 -27.01 -27.05
N VAL A 273 13.85 -25.85 -27.38
CA VAL A 273 13.12 -24.66 -27.84
C VAL A 273 13.64 -24.26 -29.22
N THR A 274 12.73 -24.01 -30.15
CA THR A 274 13.04 -23.57 -31.51
C THR A 274 12.52 -22.16 -31.73
N TRP A 275 13.33 -21.29 -32.30
CA TRP A 275 12.98 -19.95 -32.75
C TRP A 275 12.99 -19.91 -34.27
N GLU A 276 11.90 -19.46 -34.89
CA GLU A 276 11.83 -19.17 -36.32
C GLU A 276 11.65 -17.66 -36.53
N TYR A 277 12.46 -17.07 -37.40
CA TYR A 277 12.43 -15.63 -37.69
C TYR A 277 12.98 -15.35 -39.09
N ARG A 278 12.97 -14.07 -39.51
CA ARG A 278 13.49 -13.66 -40.81
C ARG A 278 14.54 -12.57 -40.64
N THR A 279 15.57 -12.61 -41.48
CA THR A 279 16.58 -11.55 -41.62
C THR A 279 16.66 -11.12 -43.09
N PRO A 280 17.44 -10.08 -43.44
CA PRO A 280 17.69 -9.73 -44.84
C PRO A 280 18.25 -10.88 -45.69
N SER A 281 18.89 -11.87 -45.05
CA SER A 281 19.42 -13.08 -45.71
C SER A 281 18.36 -14.17 -45.94
N GLY A 282 17.13 -13.98 -45.46
CA GLY A 282 16.02 -14.92 -45.60
C GLY A 282 15.54 -15.53 -44.28
N PRO A 283 14.71 -16.59 -44.33
CA PRO A 283 14.23 -17.30 -43.16
C PRO A 283 15.37 -17.94 -42.36
N GLN A 284 15.31 -17.83 -41.04
CA GLN A 284 16.26 -18.39 -40.09
C GLN A 284 15.55 -19.32 -39.10
N SER A 285 16.30 -20.29 -38.59
CA SER A 285 15.87 -21.17 -37.50
C SER A 285 17.01 -21.32 -36.49
N TYR A 286 16.68 -21.21 -35.21
CA TYR A 286 17.63 -21.32 -34.11
C TYR A 286 17.06 -22.22 -33.00
N THR A 287 17.72 -23.34 -32.72
CA THR A 287 17.25 -24.32 -31.73
C THR A 287 18.23 -24.43 -30.57
N VAL A 288 17.70 -24.52 -29.35
CA VAL A 288 18.46 -24.78 -28.13
C VAL A 288 17.88 -26.02 -27.47
N THR A 289 18.70 -27.06 -27.31
CA THR A 289 18.30 -28.31 -26.66
C THR A 289 18.59 -28.27 -25.15
N ALA A 290 17.98 -29.19 -24.39
CA ALA A 290 18.33 -29.40 -22.99
C ALA A 290 19.83 -29.74 -22.80
N SER A 291 20.45 -30.41 -23.77
CA SER A 291 21.90 -30.69 -23.76
C SER A 291 22.72 -29.42 -23.93
N ASP A 292 22.36 -28.54 -24.87
CA ASP A 292 23.04 -27.25 -25.06
C ASP A 292 22.90 -26.36 -23.81
N ALA A 293 21.70 -26.31 -23.23
CA ALA A 293 21.43 -25.55 -22.03
C ALA A 293 22.17 -26.12 -20.80
N SER A 294 22.29 -27.45 -20.68
CA SER A 294 23.05 -28.09 -19.60
C SER A 294 24.55 -27.84 -19.73
N ALA A 295 25.09 -27.91 -20.96
CA ALA A 295 26.47 -27.54 -21.23
C ALA A 295 26.75 -26.08 -20.88
N PHE A 296 25.81 -25.18 -21.19
CA PHE A 296 25.89 -23.78 -20.77
C PHE A 296 25.82 -23.63 -19.24
N ALA A 297 24.88 -24.30 -18.57
CA ALA A 297 24.70 -24.19 -17.11
C ALA A 297 25.84 -24.85 -16.32
N GLY A 298 26.60 -25.76 -16.93
CA GLY A 298 27.63 -26.57 -16.26
C GLY A 298 27.06 -27.68 -15.38
N THR A 299 25.76 -27.93 -15.47
CA THR A 299 25.01 -28.97 -14.75
C THR A 299 23.76 -29.29 -15.56
N ASP A 300 23.05 -30.37 -15.23
CA ASP A 300 21.75 -30.66 -15.84
C ASP A 300 20.80 -29.47 -15.65
N ILE A 301 20.30 -28.94 -16.77
CA ILE A 301 19.41 -27.77 -16.79
C ILE A 301 18.14 -27.98 -15.95
N LYS A 302 17.67 -29.22 -15.80
CA LYS A 302 16.49 -29.55 -14.98
C LYS A 302 16.76 -29.44 -13.48
N LEU A 303 18.02 -29.51 -13.06
CA LEU A 303 18.41 -29.29 -11.67
C LEU A 303 18.49 -27.80 -11.32
N CYS A 304 18.60 -26.92 -12.32
CA CYS A 304 18.72 -25.48 -12.12
C CYS A 304 17.43 -24.78 -11.66
N ALA A 305 16.32 -25.50 -11.45
CA ALA A 305 15.08 -24.92 -10.93
C ALA A 305 14.44 -25.79 -9.83
N VAL A 306 15.25 -26.61 -9.13
CA VAL A 306 14.77 -27.42 -8.00
C VAL A 306 14.46 -26.53 -6.79
N THR A 307 15.32 -25.55 -6.51
CA THR A 307 15.10 -24.50 -5.51
C THR A 307 15.12 -23.12 -6.15
N ALA A 308 14.62 -22.08 -5.45
CA ALA A 308 14.71 -20.71 -5.96
C ALA A 308 16.16 -20.24 -6.03
N THR A 309 16.99 -20.72 -5.09
CA THR A 309 18.44 -20.49 -5.06
C THR A 309 19.14 -21.03 -6.29
N ASP A 310 18.80 -22.24 -6.74
CA ASP A 310 19.40 -22.83 -7.94
C ASP A 310 19.00 -22.06 -9.20
N LEU A 311 17.74 -21.63 -9.29
CA LEU A 311 17.27 -20.79 -10.38
C LEU A 311 17.97 -19.43 -10.36
N GLN A 312 18.18 -18.83 -9.19
CA GLN A 312 18.89 -17.56 -9.06
C GLN A 312 20.33 -17.65 -9.58
N LYS A 313 21.02 -18.77 -9.34
CA LYS A 313 22.37 -19.02 -9.88
C LYS A 313 22.35 -19.12 -11.40
N LEU A 314 21.39 -19.87 -11.96
CA LEU A 314 21.22 -19.96 -13.42
C LEU A 314 20.94 -18.58 -14.02
N MET A 315 19.98 -17.83 -13.48
CA MET A 315 19.61 -16.52 -13.98
C MET A 315 20.79 -15.54 -13.95
N LYS A 316 21.55 -15.49 -12.85
CA LYS A 316 22.76 -14.67 -12.73
C LYS A 316 23.80 -14.97 -13.83
N ARG A 317 23.91 -16.25 -14.21
CA ARG A 317 24.81 -16.67 -15.30
C ARG A 317 24.27 -16.21 -16.65
N LEU A 318 22.97 -16.37 -16.89
CA LEU A 318 22.31 -15.96 -18.14
C LEU A 318 22.32 -14.44 -18.36
N SER A 319 22.28 -13.65 -17.30
CA SER A 319 22.31 -12.18 -17.35
C SER A 319 23.69 -11.59 -17.59
N THR A 320 24.76 -12.34 -17.33
CA THR A 320 26.13 -11.94 -17.68
C THR A 320 26.36 -11.93 -19.21
N ASP A 321 25.56 -12.69 -19.97
CA ASP A 321 25.62 -12.82 -21.44
C ASP A 321 24.57 -11.98 -22.19
N ARG A 322 23.85 -11.06 -21.52
CA ARG A 322 22.76 -10.25 -22.11
C ARG A 322 23.16 -8.79 -22.32
N PRO A 323 23.32 -8.31 -23.57
CA PRO A 323 23.11 -6.91 -23.89
C PRO A 323 21.59 -6.66 -24.04
N GLY A 324 21.01 -5.80 -23.19
CA GLY A 324 19.66 -5.26 -23.42
C GLY A 324 18.46 -6.04 -22.87
N VAL A 325 18.67 -7.14 -22.12
CA VAL A 325 17.63 -7.66 -21.22
C VAL A 325 18.20 -7.68 -19.82
N ASN A 326 18.07 -6.54 -19.17
CA ASN A 326 18.41 -6.43 -17.77
C ASN A 326 17.54 -7.42 -17.01
N GLU A 327 18.18 -8.26 -16.19
CA GLU A 327 17.51 -8.77 -15.01
C GLU A 327 16.83 -7.58 -14.38
N THR A 328 15.49 -7.56 -14.35
CA THR A 328 14.70 -6.60 -13.61
C THR A 328 14.89 -6.85 -12.11
N LEU A 329 16.11 -6.61 -11.65
CA LEU A 329 16.33 -5.82 -10.46
C LEU A 329 16.07 -4.37 -10.85
N GLN A 330 14.78 -4.07 -11.06
CA GLN A 330 14.19 -2.74 -11.17
C GLN A 330 14.98 -1.75 -12.06
N GLU A 331 14.73 -1.74 -13.36
CA GLU A 331 15.10 -0.56 -14.15
C GLU A 331 14.04 0.52 -14.05
N GLU A 332 14.05 1.27 -12.94
CA GLU A 332 13.71 2.70 -12.90
C GLU A 332 14.69 3.40 -11.94
N GLY A 333 15.37 4.43 -12.45
CA GLY A 333 16.76 4.77 -12.13
C GLY A 333 17.04 5.53 -10.83
N THR A 334 17.29 4.80 -9.75
CA THR A 334 18.08 5.29 -8.59
C THR A 334 18.64 4.09 -7.83
N PHE A 335 19.94 3.97 -7.60
CA PHE A 335 20.45 3.03 -6.57
C PHE A 335 20.64 3.75 -5.25
N ARG A 336 20.55 3.03 -4.12
CA ARG A 336 20.53 3.64 -2.80
C ARG A 336 21.57 3.04 -1.89
N PHE A 337 22.14 3.85 -1.02
CA PHE A 337 22.90 3.38 0.13
C PHE A 337 22.06 3.58 1.38
N SER A 338 21.79 2.48 2.08
CA SER A 338 21.09 2.46 3.36
C SER A 338 22.12 2.25 4.46
N VAL A 339 22.41 3.30 5.22
CA VAL A 339 23.44 3.29 6.26
C VAL A 339 22.75 3.36 7.62
N THR A 340 22.87 2.29 8.41
CA THR A 340 22.33 2.24 9.78
C THR A 340 23.40 2.67 10.77
N ASN A 341 23.10 3.66 11.62
CA ASN A 341 23.94 3.99 12.76
C ASN A 341 23.74 2.92 13.85
N ARG A 342 24.74 2.08 14.12
CA ARG A 342 24.84 1.22 15.31
C ARG A 342 26.10 1.53 16.11
N SER A 343 26.61 2.75 15.97
CA SER A 343 27.68 3.27 16.82
C SER A 343 27.12 3.65 18.18
N ASP A 344 28.01 3.86 19.15
CA ASP A 344 27.65 4.38 20.48
C ASP A 344 27.55 5.91 20.49
N SER A 345 27.44 6.54 19.31
CA SER A 345 27.49 7.98 19.12
C SER A 345 26.31 8.50 18.31
N ASP A 346 25.80 9.66 18.72
CA ASP A 346 24.89 10.49 17.92
C ASP A 346 25.67 11.12 16.77
N LEU A 347 25.20 10.96 15.53
CA LEU A 347 25.84 11.53 14.35
C LEU A 347 24.98 12.66 13.81
N SER A 348 25.54 13.82 13.47
CA SER A 348 24.78 14.86 12.77
C SER A 348 24.49 14.50 11.30
N GLY A 349 25.25 13.55 10.76
CA GLY A 349 25.00 12.99 9.44
C GLY A 349 26.15 12.14 8.92
N ILE A 350 26.09 11.83 7.63
CA ILE A 350 27.15 11.16 6.87
C ILE A 350 27.43 11.92 5.58
N VAL A 351 28.65 11.78 5.09
CA VAL A 351 29.11 12.30 3.80
C VAL A 351 29.70 11.16 3.00
N ILE A 352 29.27 11.05 1.74
CA ILE A 352 29.72 10.06 0.78
C ILE A 352 30.36 10.76 -0.41
N ARG A 353 31.66 10.60 -0.58
CA ARG A 353 32.37 11.03 -1.79
C ARG A 353 32.48 9.84 -2.70
N TYR A 354 31.96 9.93 -3.92
CA TYR A 354 31.88 8.79 -4.82
C TYR A 354 32.65 9.03 -6.10
N TYR A 355 33.17 7.94 -6.64
CA TYR A 355 34.14 7.91 -7.72
C TYR A 355 33.68 6.92 -8.79
N LEU A 356 33.99 7.24 -10.04
CA LEU A 356 33.81 6.37 -11.18
C LEU A 356 35.15 6.20 -11.88
N ASP A 357 35.60 4.95 -12.00
CA ASP A 357 36.90 4.59 -12.57
C ASP A 357 38.06 5.35 -11.89
N GLY A 358 37.96 5.55 -10.58
CA GLY A 358 38.94 6.26 -9.75
C GLY A 358 38.85 7.79 -9.79
N ASN A 359 37.96 8.37 -10.61
CA ASN A 359 37.78 9.82 -10.69
C ASN A 359 36.64 10.29 -9.78
N LEU A 360 36.90 11.32 -8.96
CA LEU A 360 35.88 11.89 -8.08
C LEU A 360 34.73 12.41 -8.95
N THR A 361 33.55 11.81 -8.76
CA THR A 361 32.36 12.08 -9.57
C THR A 361 31.42 13.03 -8.85
N GLY A 362 31.27 12.88 -7.53
CA GLY A 362 30.45 13.79 -6.75
C GLY A 362 30.52 13.55 -5.25
N THR A 363 29.67 14.28 -4.53
CA THR A 363 29.52 14.17 -3.08
C THR A 363 28.05 14.19 -2.71
N ALA A 364 27.61 13.16 -1.99
CA ALA A 364 26.30 13.08 -1.39
C ALA A 364 26.42 13.21 0.13
N SER A 365 25.40 13.75 0.78
CA SER A 365 25.35 13.82 2.23
C SER A 365 23.95 13.49 2.72
N GLY A 366 23.86 12.97 3.94
CA GLY A 366 22.59 12.67 4.57
C GLY A 366 22.63 13.04 6.05
N GLY A 367 21.56 13.65 6.53
CA GLY A 367 21.21 13.78 7.95
C GLY A 367 19.69 13.76 8.14
N ASN A 368 19.21 13.86 9.38
CA ASN A 368 17.79 14.00 9.62
C ASN A 368 17.29 15.36 9.09
N ALA A 369 16.11 15.37 8.47
CA ALA A 369 15.58 16.56 7.78
C ALA A 369 15.26 17.74 8.73
N ASP A 370 15.05 17.46 10.01
CA ASP A 370 14.83 18.44 11.07
C ASP A 370 16.14 18.94 11.71
N GLY A 371 17.29 18.46 11.24
CA GLY A 371 18.61 18.77 11.79
C GLY A 371 18.92 18.08 13.11
N SER A 372 18.07 17.14 13.54
CA SER A 372 18.37 16.29 14.70
C SER A 372 19.53 15.34 14.40
N ALA A 373 20.15 14.82 15.46
CA ALA A 373 21.19 13.81 15.30
C ALA A 373 20.58 12.46 14.92
N LEU A 374 21.25 11.74 14.02
CA LEU A 374 21.03 10.35 13.69
C LEU A 374 21.44 9.48 14.88
N ALA A 375 20.44 9.06 15.66
CA ALA A 375 20.64 8.28 16.88
C ALA A 375 21.05 6.83 16.59
N PRO A 376 21.66 6.10 17.55
CA PRO A 376 21.89 4.67 17.42
C PRO A 376 20.57 3.91 17.15
N GLY A 377 20.59 3.08 16.12
CA GLY A 377 19.44 2.35 15.57
C GLY A 377 18.78 3.03 14.37
N GLU A 378 19.05 4.32 14.11
CA GLU A 378 18.46 5.04 12.98
C GLU A 378 19.18 4.74 11.66
N THR A 379 18.43 4.84 10.56
CA THR A 379 18.91 4.52 9.21
C THR A 379 18.75 5.72 8.32
N ILE A 380 19.78 6.00 7.53
CA ILE A 380 19.75 7.01 6.48
C ILE A 380 19.89 6.39 5.10
N VAL A 381 19.10 6.90 4.14
CA VAL A 381 19.06 6.39 2.78
C VAL A 381 19.49 7.50 1.82
N ILE A 382 20.56 7.25 1.06
CA ILE A 382 21.09 8.17 0.05
C ILE A 382 20.85 7.56 -1.33
N GLY A 383 20.16 8.27 -2.22
CA GLY A 383 19.91 7.85 -3.60
C GLY A 383 20.93 8.42 -4.58
N PHE A 384 21.25 7.64 -5.60
CA PHE A 384 22.10 7.98 -6.73
C PHE A 384 21.34 7.75 -8.03
N GLU A 385 21.04 8.85 -8.72
CA GLU A 385 20.27 8.92 -9.96
C GLU A 385 21.19 9.08 -11.18
N PRO A 386 20.73 8.80 -12.41
CA PRO A 386 21.51 9.01 -13.63
C PRO A 386 22.12 10.40 -13.79
N LYS A 387 21.44 11.44 -13.30
CA LYS A 387 21.92 12.84 -13.34
C LYS A 387 23.13 13.10 -12.43
N ASP A 388 23.40 12.21 -11.47
CA ASP A 388 24.50 12.32 -10.52
C ASP A 388 25.83 11.81 -11.10
N PHE A 389 25.80 11.31 -12.35
CA PHE A 389 26.93 10.75 -13.09
C PHE A 389 27.13 11.48 -14.43
N PRO A 390 28.34 11.39 -15.03
CA PRO A 390 28.60 11.96 -16.36
C PRO A 390 27.63 11.42 -17.41
N GLU A 391 27.27 12.28 -18.37
CA GLU A 391 26.37 11.92 -19.47
C GLU A 391 26.94 10.74 -20.28
N GLY A 392 26.11 9.73 -20.54
CA GLY A 392 26.54 8.49 -21.20
C GLY A 392 27.13 7.42 -20.28
N THR A 393 27.15 7.63 -18.95
CA THR A 393 27.54 6.58 -17.99
C THR A 393 26.56 5.40 -18.07
N GLY A 394 27.03 4.28 -18.62
CA GLY A 394 26.24 3.06 -18.74
C GLY A 394 26.26 2.22 -17.45
N ALA A 395 25.31 1.29 -17.34
CA ALA A 395 25.21 0.35 -16.20
C ALA A 395 26.50 -0.47 -15.99
N GLY A 396 27.22 -0.81 -17.06
CA GLY A 396 28.50 -1.52 -16.98
C GLY A 396 29.59 -0.72 -16.27
N SER A 397 29.69 0.59 -16.53
CA SER A 397 30.67 1.47 -15.88
C SER A 397 30.40 1.62 -14.39
N LEU A 398 29.14 1.73 -13.98
CA LEU A 398 28.77 1.73 -12.55
C LEU A 398 29.10 0.39 -11.88
N TYR A 399 28.89 -0.72 -12.60
CA TYR A 399 29.12 -2.05 -12.06
C TYR A 399 30.60 -2.37 -11.80
N SER A 400 31.52 -1.87 -12.63
CA SER A 400 32.96 -2.16 -12.47
C SER A 400 33.75 -0.99 -11.88
N GLY A 401 33.29 0.24 -12.05
CA GLY A 401 34.05 1.46 -11.77
C GLY A 401 33.60 2.23 -10.54
N PHE A 402 32.45 1.93 -9.94
CA PHE A 402 31.92 2.71 -8.82
C PHE A 402 32.66 2.38 -7.50
N SER A 403 33.11 3.43 -6.81
CA SER A 403 33.65 3.32 -5.46
C SER A 403 33.33 4.56 -4.64
N PHE A 404 33.46 4.48 -3.31
CA PHE A 404 33.19 5.62 -2.44
C PHE A 404 34.01 5.65 -1.16
N ASP A 405 34.15 6.87 -0.64
CA ASP A 405 34.61 7.18 0.71
C ASP A 405 33.40 7.55 1.55
N LEU A 406 33.37 7.11 2.81
CA LEU A 406 32.33 7.47 3.77
C LEU A 406 32.95 8.12 5.00
N ALA A 407 32.40 9.27 5.38
CA ALA A 407 32.71 9.98 6.61
C ALA A 407 31.44 10.22 7.43
N VAL A 408 31.58 10.26 8.75
CA VAL A 408 30.51 10.69 9.67
C VAL A 408 30.72 12.14 10.08
N VAL A 409 29.64 12.85 10.37
CA VAL A 409 29.65 14.28 10.73
C VAL A 409 29.23 14.44 12.18
N ASP A 410 30.04 15.16 12.97
CA ASP A 410 29.70 15.50 14.36
C ASP A 410 28.81 16.76 14.46
N ARG A 411 28.41 17.11 15.69
CA ARG A 411 27.55 18.28 15.97
C ARG A 411 28.19 19.62 15.62
N ASP A 412 29.51 19.68 15.56
CA ASP A 412 30.27 20.88 15.16
C ASP A 412 30.49 20.92 13.63
N GLY A 413 29.98 19.93 12.89
CA GLY A 413 30.12 19.81 11.45
C GLY A 413 31.47 19.22 11.02
N ARG A 414 32.25 18.63 11.93
CA ARG A 414 33.53 18.00 11.59
C ARG A 414 33.31 16.61 11.01
N GLU A 415 33.98 16.35 9.90
CA GLU A 415 33.97 15.04 9.24
C GLU A 415 35.05 14.12 9.82
N THR A 416 34.66 12.91 10.18
CA THR A 416 35.58 11.82 10.53
C THR A 416 35.48 10.72 9.47
N LEU A 417 36.57 10.48 8.74
CA LEU A 417 36.62 9.45 7.71
C LEU A 417 36.50 8.06 8.33
N VAL A 418 35.57 7.26 7.82
CA VAL A 418 35.29 5.89 8.30
C VAL A 418 35.87 4.85 7.35
N ARG A 419 35.65 5.05 6.04
CA ARG A 419 36.09 4.11 5.01
C ARG A 419 36.54 4.88 3.78
N GLN A 420 37.64 4.42 3.17
CA GLN A 420 38.16 4.96 1.93
C GLN A 420 38.18 3.91 0.82
N GLY A 421 37.80 4.32 -0.38
CA GLY A 421 37.95 3.56 -1.62
C GLY A 421 37.15 2.26 -1.66
N LEU A 422 35.98 2.19 -1.03
CA LEU A 422 35.17 0.99 -1.06
C LEU A 422 34.50 0.83 -2.42
N SER A 423 34.90 -0.19 -3.17
CA SER A 423 34.29 -0.54 -4.46
C SER A 423 32.97 -1.26 -4.26
N VAL A 424 31.95 -0.81 -4.99
CA VAL A 424 30.62 -1.45 -5.02
C VAL A 424 30.23 -1.67 -6.46
N ALA A 425 29.74 -2.87 -6.76
CA ALA A 425 29.25 -3.19 -8.08
C ALA A 425 27.88 -2.54 -8.33
N ALA A 426 27.87 -1.22 -8.46
CA ALA A 426 26.67 -0.38 -8.39
C ALA A 426 25.72 -0.68 -9.56
N LYS A 427 24.43 -0.74 -9.22
CA LYS A 427 23.34 -1.09 -10.14
C LYS A 427 22.11 -0.30 -9.75
N TYR A 428 21.50 0.37 -10.72
CA TYR A 428 20.26 1.12 -10.50
C TYR A 428 19.18 0.26 -9.84
N ALA A 429 18.41 0.90 -8.96
CA ALA A 429 17.38 0.32 -8.10
C ALA A 429 17.83 -0.74 -7.08
N TRP A 430 19.12 -0.99 -6.94
CA TRP A 430 19.64 -1.72 -5.80
C TRP A 430 19.71 -0.81 -4.59
N THR A 431 19.53 -1.38 -3.41
CA THR A 431 19.89 -0.73 -2.15
C THR A 431 21.02 -1.51 -1.50
N TYR A 432 22.14 -0.84 -1.25
CA TYR A 432 23.31 -1.40 -0.58
C TYR A 432 23.23 -1.04 0.90
N PHE A 433 23.33 -2.05 1.75
CA PHE A 433 23.20 -1.87 3.18
C PHE A 433 24.57 -1.77 3.82
N PHE A 434 24.72 -0.78 4.68
CA PHE A 434 25.91 -0.61 5.48
C PHE A 434 25.50 -0.38 6.93
N THR A 435 26.33 -0.87 7.84
CA THR A 435 26.16 -0.65 9.27
C THR A 435 27.40 0.06 9.81
N LEU A 436 27.20 1.24 10.39
CA LEU A 436 28.22 1.96 11.14
C LEU A 436 28.26 1.44 12.58
N THR A 437 29.45 1.11 13.07
CA THR A 437 29.69 0.69 14.46
C THR A 437 30.90 1.43 15.01
N GLY A 438 31.14 1.38 16.33
CA GLY A 438 32.25 2.05 16.99
C GLY A 438 31.86 3.38 17.62
N SER A 439 32.82 4.30 17.73
CA SER A 439 32.63 5.61 18.39
C SER A 439 33.64 6.65 17.88
N TYR A 440 33.50 7.91 18.29
CA TYR A 440 34.53 8.94 18.02
C TYR A 440 35.85 8.69 18.77
N GLU A 441 35.83 7.93 19.87
CA GLU A 441 37.02 7.62 20.67
C GLU A 441 37.76 6.37 20.13
N ASP A 442 37.01 5.33 19.77
CA ASP A 442 37.54 4.03 19.34
C ASP A 442 37.69 3.91 17.82
N GLY A 443 37.14 4.88 17.09
CA GLY A 443 37.05 4.88 15.63
C GLY A 443 35.78 4.19 15.13
N PHE A 444 35.28 4.68 14.00
CA PHE A 444 34.12 4.10 13.33
C PHE A 444 34.55 2.98 12.37
N VAL A 445 33.70 1.98 12.24
CA VAL A 445 33.84 0.90 11.27
C VAL A 445 32.58 0.79 10.43
N LEU A 446 32.76 0.80 9.11
CA LEU A 446 31.70 0.54 8.14
C LEU A 446 31.70 -0.96 7.79
N ASN A 447 30.60 -1.64 8.11
CA ASN A 447 30.40 -3.03 7.74
C ASN A 447 29.42 -3.11 6.57
N GLU A 448 29.77 -3.89 5.55
CA GLU A 448 28.87 -4.26 4.45
C GLU A 448 27.82 -5.25 4.98
N GLY A 449 26.55 -4.99 4.69
CA GLY A 449 25.39 -5.72 5.21
C GLY A 449 24.81 -6.75 4.25
#